data_AF-A0A8H7VNG8-F1
#
_entry.id   AF-A0A8H7VNG8-F1
#
_cell.length_a   1.000
_cell.length_b   1.000
_cell.length_c   1.000
_cell.angle_alpha   90.00
_cell.angle_beta   90.00
_cell.angle_gamma   90.00
#
_symmetry.space_group_name_H-M   'P 1'
#
loop_
_entity.id
_entity.type
_entity.pdbx_description
1 polymer ?
#
loop_
_entity_poly.entity_id
_entity_poly.type
_entity_poly.pdbx_seq_one_letter_code
_entity_poly.pdbx_strand_id
1 'polypeptide(L)'
;MLNSNLSEYELKRKLNMEENQNLLQQLGLTSKEGIAAVRTHPHPHTNNNFSFFLSYAFFFFFKKKDIPMVEPVSKKIRTKTYHRVSKPKLPTRSSRRSRGESPEDFSELSEIVDDNDRIRQLEVIEKRKDEEQTQILNLPEEIYVPVTLRLGSIGTTIWALGELNTGKGRSRAWSSRGCKYKHPYPIGYRATKSHFGNDYTMGITAGEDGPVFTVQHKSITWSGNTPTAPWTEACIKSKSSSTRVSGPLFYGFSDPITMRLIENMEGYKQSGLSE
;
A
#
# COMPACT_ATOMS: atom_id res chain seq x y z
N MET A 1 -52.09 3.64 20.36
CA MET A 1 -50.89 3.54 21.21
C MET A 1 -50.18 2.24 20.86
N LEU A 2 -49.20 2.30 19.96
CA LEU A 2 -48.39 1.13 19.56
C LEU A 2 -47.00 1.30 20.18
N ASN A 3 -46.81 0.76 21.37
CA ASN A 3 -45.47 0.60 21.96
C ASN A 3 -44.78 -0.54 21.20
N SER A 4 -44.00 -0.18 20.18
CA SER A 4 -43.09 -1.11 19.51
C SER A 4 -42.06 -1.57 20.54
N ASN A 5 -42.13 -2.84 20.95
CA ASN A 5 -41.08 -3.49 21.72
C ASN A 5 -39.83 -3.58 20.85
N LEU A 6 -39.00 -2.53 20.87
CA LEU A 6 -37.66 -2.62 20.30
C LEU A 6 -36.91 -3.73 21.03
N SER A 7 -36.28 -4.61 20.24
CA SER A 7 -35.39 -5.64 20.78
C SER A 7 -34.29 -4.98 21.64
N GLU A 8 -33.86 -5.67 22.70
CA GLU A 8 -32.78 -5.24 23.59
C GLU A 8 -31.51 -4.86 22.80
N TYR A 9 -31.28 -5.54 21.67
CA TYR A 9 -30.20 -5.21 20.73
C TYR A 9 -30.33 -3.82 20.10
N GLU A 10 -31.52 -3.43 19.63
CA GLU A 10 -31.73 -2.12 19.01
C GLU A 10 -31.63 -0.98 20.01
N LEU A 11 -32.06 -1.23 21.24
CA LEU A 11 -31.96 -0.29 22.35
C LEU A 11 -30.48 -0.02 22.70
N LYS A 12 -29.69 -1.09 22.81
CA LYS A 12 -28.24 -0.99 23.01
C LYS A 12 -27.53 -0.31 21.84
N ARG A 13 -27.94 -0.59 20.60
CA ARG A 13 -27.37 0.06 19.41
C ARG A 13 -27.64 1.57 19.42
N LYS A 14 -28.85 2.01 19.77
CA LYS A 14 -29.19 3.43 19.88
C LYS A 14 -28.38 4.14 20.96
N LEU A 15 -28.24 3.53 22.14
CA LEU A 15 -27.41 4.07 23.22
C LEU A 15 -25.95 4.26 22.78
N ASN A 16 -25.36 3.27 22.12
CA ASN A 16 -23.99 3.38 21.63
C ASN A 16 -23.84 4.47 20.55
N MET A 17 -24.84 4.67 19.69
CA MET A 17 -24.80 5.75 18.68
C MET A 17 -24.88 7.12 19.33
N GLU A 18 -25.72 7.27 20.35
CA GLU A 18 -25.88 8.52 21.11
C GLU A 18 -24.60 8.85 21.91
N GLU A 19 -24.01 7.87 22.59
CA GLU A 19 -22.74 8.04 23.31
C GLU A 19 -21.60 8.47 22.37
N ASN A 20 -21.51 7.85 21.19
CA ASN A 20 -20.52 8.23 20.18
C ASN A 20 -20.76 9.64 19.63
N GLN A 21 -22.02 10.06 19.44
CA GLN A 21 -22.34 11.42 19.02
C GLN A 21 -21.93 12.45 20.08
N ASN A 22 -22.18 12.14 21.36
CA ASN A 22 -21.76 13.00 22.47
C ASN A 22 -20.23 13.11 22.57
N LEU A 23 -19.51 12.00 22.39
CA LEU A 23 -18.04 12.01 22.33
C LEU A 23 -17.51 12.89 21.19
N LEU A 24 -18.10 12.78 20.00
CA LEU A 24 -17.72 13.62 18.86
C LEU A 24 -17.99 15.11 19.13
N GLN A 25 -19.07 15.45 19.84
CA GLN A 25 -19.35 16.82 20.27
C GLN A 25 -18.33 17.32 21.29
N GLN A 26 -18.02 16.53 22.31
CA GLN A 26 -17.01 16.88 23.33
C GLN A 26 -15.62 17.09 22.72
N LEU A 27 -15.27 16.33 21.69
CA LEU A 27 -14.01 16.44 20.97
C LEU A 27 -13.99 17.59 19.94
N GLY A 28 -15.11 18.32 19.76
CA GLY A 28 -15.21 19.41 18.79
C GLY A 28 -15.17 18.94 17.32
N LEU A 29 -15.45 17.66 17.05
CA LEU A 29 -15.38 17.05 15.71
C LEU A 29 -16.73 17.11 14.95
N THR A 30 -17.73 17.81 15.49
CA THR A 30 -19.09 17.87 14.94
C THR A 30 -19.37 19.15 14.13
N SER A 31 -18.34 19.83 13.64
CA SER A 31 -18.56 20.98 12.74
C SER A 31 -19.26 20.52 11.45
N LYS A 32 -20.42 21.11 11.17
CA LYS A 32 -21.14 20.95 9.88
C LYS A 32 -20.34 21.50 8.69
N GLU A 33 -19.28 22.25 8.97
CA GLU A 33 -18.30 22.67 8.00
C GLU A 33 -17.28 21.54 7.86
N GLY A 34 -17.39 20.81 6.75
CA GLY A 34 -16.45 19.75 6.43
C GLY A 34 -15.02 20.26 6.45
N ILE A 35 -14.09 19.38 6.83
CA ILE A 35 -12.64 19.60 6.95
C ILE A 35 -11.98 20.12 5.64
N ALA A 36 -12.74 20.21 4.54
CA ALA A 36 -12.33 20.76 3.24
C ALA A 36 -12.60 22.27 3.05
N ALA A 37 -13.12 23.00 4.05
CA ALA A 37 -13.27 24.45 3.95
C ALA A 37 -11.96 25.19 4.26
N VAL A 38 -11.13 25.28 3.23
CA VAL A 38 -10.18 26.35 2.89
C VAL A 38 -10.19 27.55 3.87
N ARG A 39 -9.16 27.63 4.72
CA ARG A 39 -8.73 28.91 5.33
C ARG A 39 -7.97 29.71 4.27
N THR A 40 -8.66 30.58 3.54
CA THR A 40 -8.04 31.72 2.86
C THR A 40 -7.97 32.87 3.85
N HIS A 41 -6.81 33.05 4.48
CA HIS A 41 -6.47 34.35 5.07
C HIS A 41 -5.74 35.18 4.00
N PRO A 42 -6.18 36.40 3.69
CA PRO A 42 -5.44 37.32 2.84
C PRO A 42 -4.31 37.95 3.67
N HIS A 43 -3.06 37.72 3.28
CA HIS A 43 -1.94 38.52 3.76
C HIS A 43 -1.51 39.54 2.69
N PRO A 44 -1.15 40.76 3.11
CA PRO A 44 -1.02 41.92 2.25
C PRO A 44 0.29 41.91 1.46
N HIS A 45 0.22 42.51 0.27
CA HIS A 45 1.35 42.87 -0.58
C HIS A 45 2.37 43.73 0.18
N THR A 46 3.62 43.27 0.22
CA THR A 46 4.78 44.16 0.33
C THR A 46 5.78 43.79 -0.76
N ASN A 47 5.94 44.72 -1.71
CA ASN A 47 7.05 44.79 -2.63
C ASN A 47 8.38 44.79 -1.87
N ASN A 48 9.36 44.02 -2.32
CA ASN A 48 10.75 44.47 -2.32
C ASN A 48 11.60 43.62 -3.27
N ASN A 49 12.14 44.31 -4.27
CA ASN A 49 13.31 43.90 -5.03
C ASN A 49 14.48 43.69 -4.06
N PHE A 50 15.13 42.54 -4.07
CA PHE A 50 16.56 42.49 -3.77
C PHE A 50 17.23 41.27 -4.40
N SER A 51 18.43 41.50 -4.87
CA SER A 51 19.18 40.67 -5.80
C SER A 51 20.32 39.93 -5.08
N PHE A 52 20.74 38.82 -5.70
CA PHE A 52 22.08 38.22 -5.67
C PHE A 52 22.58 37.44 -4.42
N PHE A 53 22.86 36.16 -4.71
CA PHE A 53 24.07 35.37 -4.41
C PHE A 53 24.34 34.72 -3.04
N LEU A 54 24.86 33.49 -3.18
CA LEU A 54 25.78 32.70 -2.35
C LEU A 54 25.25 31.81 -1.21
N SER A 55 25.47 30.51 -1.42
CA SER A 55 26.21 29.57 -0.54
C SER A 55 25.89 29.59 0.96
N TYR A 56 25.43 28.46 1.51
CA TYR A 56 26.24 27.66 2.43
C TYR A 56 25.50 26.39 2.88
N ALA A 57 26.29 25.36 3.15
CA ALA A 57 25.93 24.10 3.77
C ALA A 57 25.17 24.28 5.10
N PHE A 58 24.09 23.51 5.29
CA PHE A 58 23.47 23.33 6.60
C PHE A 58 23.74 21.92 7.13
N PHE A 59 24.77 21.86 7.98
CA PHE A 59 25.01 20.82 8.96
C PHE A 59 23.83 20.78 9.95
N PHE A 60 23.05 19.70 9.97
CA PHE A 60 22.09 19.48 11.05
C PHE A 60 22.80 18.89 12.28
N PHE A 61 23.15 19.79 13.20
CA PHE A 61 23.62 19.49 14.54
C PHE A 61 22.39 19.21 15.43
N PHE A 62 21.97 17.94 15.58
CA PHE A 62 20.98 17.58 16.59
C PHE A 62 21.64 17.51 17.97
N LYS A 63 21.49 18.61 18.71
CA LYS A 63 21.76 18.70 20.14
C LYS A 63 20.80 17.75 20.88
N LYS A 64 21.31 16.62 21.41
CA LYS A 64 20.56 15.77 22.34
C LYS A 64 20.19 16.62 23.56
N LYS A 65 18.89 16.77 23.83
CA LYS A 65 18.41 17.23 25.14
C LYS A 65 18.51 16.04 26.09
N ASP A 66 19.18 16.27 27.21
CA ASP A 66 19.26 15.34 28.33
C ASP A 66 17.86 15.12 28.91
N ILE A 67 17.32 13.94 28.67
CA ILE A 67 16.11 13.45 29.35
C ILE A 67 16.61 12.79 30.64
N PRO A 68 16.17 13.23 31.83
CA PRO A 68 16.56 12.57 33.07
C PRO A 68 16.06 11.12 33.08
N MET A 69 17.00 10.19 33.30
CA MET A 69 16.75 8.77 33.53
C MET A 69 15.88 8.63 34.78
N VAL A 70 14.60 8.30 34.60
CA VAL A 70 13.74 7.83 35.68
C VAL A 70 13.99 6.33 35.84
N GLU A 71 14.54 5.93 36.98
CA GLU A 71 14.73 4.53 37.32
C GLU A 71 13.38 3.80 37.42
N PRO A 72 13.21 2.62 36.79
CA PRO A 72 11.99 1.85 36.93
C PRO A 72 11.94 1.21 38.32
N VAL A 73 11.13 1.79 39.21
CA VAL A 73 10.75 1.17 40.48
C VAL A 73 9.93 -0.09 40.19
N SER A 74 10.56 -1.25 40.30
CA SER A 74 9.93 -2.55 40.14
C SER A 74 8.98 -2.86 41.32
N LYS A 75 7.70 -2.50 41.17
CA LYS A 75 6.65 -2.97 42.09
C LYS A 75 6.31 -4.41 41.74
N LYS A 76 6.86 -5.37 42.50
CA LYS A 76 6.44 -6.79 42.51
C LYS A 76 4.99 -6.88 43.00
N ILE A 77 4.03 -6.82 42.07
CA ILE A 77 2.64 -7.17 42.35
C ILE A 77 2.57 -8.70 42.38
N ARG A 78 2.48 -9.26 43.58
CA ARG A 78 2.31 -10.68 43.84
C ARG A 78 0.84 -11.05 43.58
N THR A 79 0.48 -11.29 42.33
CA THR A 79 -0.84 -11.85 42.00
C THR A 79 -0.89 -13.30 42.49
N LYS A 80 -1.70 -13.55 43.52
CA LYS A 80 -2.05 -14.91 43.96
C LYS A 80 -2.90 -15.55 42.88
N THR A 81 -2.28 -16.39 42.05
CA THR A 81 -2.96 -17.23 41.08
C THR A 81 -3.75 -18.30 41.82
N TYR A 82 -5.07 -18.11 41.96
CA TYR A 82 -5.96 -19.18 42.36
C TYR A 82 -6.05 -20.18 41.20
N HIS A 83 -5.37 -21.32 41.33
CA HIS A 83 -5.61 -22.48 40.47
C HIS A 83 -7.01 -23.03 40.76
N ARG A 84 -8.01 -22.52 40.05
CA ARG A 84 -9.29 -23.20 39.93
C ARG A 84 -9.06 -24.38 38.99
N VAL A 85 -8.95 -25.58 39.57
CA VAL A 85 -8.91 -26.85 38.83
C VAL A 85 -10.26 -27.03 38.14
N SER A 86 -10.45 -26.40 36.99
CA SER A 86 -11.51 -26.77 36.07
C SER A 86 -11.09 -28.07 35.41
N LYS A 87 -11.89 -29.13 35.57
CA LYS A 87 -11.75 -30.38 34.82
C LYS A 87 -11.56 -30.04 33.34
N PRO A 88 -10.56 -30.63 32.65
CA PRO A 88 -10.35 -30.36 31.23
C PRO A 88 -11.62 -30.74 30.48
N LYS A 89 -12.33 -29.75 29.93
CA LYS A 89 -13.35 -30.02 28.92
C LYS A 89 -12.57 -30.57 27.71
N LEU A 90 -12.74 -31.86 27.46
CA LEU A 90 -12.23 -32.49 26.24
C LEU A 90 -12.69 -31.63 25.06
N PRO A 91 -11.80 -31.28 24.11
CA PRO A 91 -12.18 -30.50 22.94
C PRO A 91 -13.20 -31.30 22.12
N THR A 92 -14.48 -31.00 22.26
CA THR A 92 -15.58 -31.73 21.61
C THR A 92 -15.66 -31.46 20.10
N ARG A 93 -14.69 -30.75 19.53
CA ARG A 93 -14.70 -30.40 18.11
C ARG A 93 -13.33 -30.63 17.49
N SER A 94 -13.01 -31.90 17.25
CA SER A 94 -12.02 -32.27 16.23
C SER A 94 -12.46 -31.66 14.90
N SER A 95 -11.56 -30.93 14.23
CA SER A 95 -11.87 -30.34 12.93
C SER A 95 -12.33 -31.41 11.94
N ARG A 96 -13.29 -31.11 11.06
CA ARG A 96 -13.74 -32.05 10.00
C ARG A 96 -12.57 -32.53 9.13
N ARG A 97 -11.57 -31.65 8.95
CA ARG A 97 -10.33 -31.95 8.22
C ARG A 97 -9.49 -33.07 8.84
N SER A 98 -9.52 -33.22 10.18
CA SER A 98 -8.84 -34.33 10.87
C SER A 98 -9.62 -35.64 10.83
N ARG A 99 -10.89 -35.64 10.39
CA ARG A 99 -11.73 -36.84 10.28
C ARG A 99 -11.74 -37.47 8.89
N GLY A 100 -11.03 -36.88 7.91
CA GLY A 100 -11.05 -37.38 6.53
C GLY A 100 -12.41 -37.21 5.84
N GLU A 101 -13.32 -36.41 6.39
CA GLU A 101 -14.54 -36.01 5.72
C GLU A 101 -14.15 -35.15 4.52
N SER A 102 -14.41 -35.64 3.30
CA SER A 102 -14.33 -34.82 2.09
C SER A 102 -15.28 -33.64 2.26
N PRO A 103 -14.88 -32.42 1.85
CA PRO A 103 -15.81 -31.30 1.81
C PRO A 103 -17.08 -31.77 1.08
N GLU A 104 -18.24 -31.68 1.73
CA GLU A 104 -19.52 -31.85 1.03
C GLU A 104 -19.50 -30.89 -0.17
N ASP A 105 -19.81 -31.41 -1.36
CA ASP A 105 -19.84 -30.63 -2.59
C ASP A 105 -20.64 -29.36 -2.33
N PHE A 106 -19.94 -28.24 -2.49
CA PHE A 106 -20.41 -26.91 -2.18
C PHE A 106 -21.80 -26.73 -2.78
N SER A 107 -22.83 -26.65 -1.93
CA SER A 107 -24.04 -25.94 -2.28
C SER A 107 -23.60 -24.59 -2.85
N GLU A 108 -23.99 -24.37 -4.09
CA GLU A 108 -23.65 -23.24 -4.93
C GLU A 108 -23.64 -21.94 -4.12
N LEU A 109 -22.46 -21.36 -3.92
CA LEU A 109 -22.30 -20.03 -3.31
C LEU A 109 -23.10 -18.93 -4.05
N SER A 110 -23.60 -19.23 -5.25
CA SER A 110 -24.57 -18.41 -6.01
C SER A 110 -25.95 -18.32 -5.36
N GLU A 111 -26.38 -19.25 -4.50
CA GLU A 111 -27.69 -19.20 -3.84
C GLU A 111 -27.69 -18.40 -2.53
N ILE A 112 -26.51 -18.09 -1.97
CA ILE A 112 -26.37 -17.44 -0.66
C ILE A 112 -26.20 -15.92 -0.79
N VAL A 113 -25.70 -15.44 -1.94
CA VAL A 113 -25.52 -14.01 -2.20
C VAL A 113 -26.79 -13.47 -2.83
N ASP A 114 -27.52 -12.62 -2.10
CA ASP A 114 -28.69 -11.88 -2.61
C ASP A 114 -28.31 -11.16 -3.92
N ASP A 115 -29.17 -11.25 -4.94
CA ASP A 115 -28.97 -10.60 -6.24
C ASP A 115 -28.67 -9.09 -6.09
N ASN A 116 -29.23 -8.46 -5.03
CA ASN A 116 -28.94 -7.07 -4.69
C ASN A 116 -27.48 -6.81 -4.30
N ASP A 117 -26.84 -7.74 -3.59
CA ASP A 117 -25.42 -7.63 -3.23
C ASP A 117 -24.52 -7.85 -4.44
N ARG A 118 -24.92 -8.75 -5.37
CA ARG A 118 -24.22 -8.94 -6.64
C ARG A 118 -24.25 -7.67 -7.50
N ILE A 119 -25.41 -7.03 -7.62
CA ILE A 119 -25.57 -5.77 -8.37
C ILE A 119 -24.69 -4.68 -7.76
N ARG A 120 -24.71 -4.51 -6.43
CA ARG A 120 -23.85 -3.53 -5.74
C ARG A 120 -22.36 -3.79 -5.97
N GLN A 121 -21.94 -5.05 -5.96
CA GLN A 121 -20.54 -5.39 -6.24
C GLN A 121 -20.14 -5.02 -7.67
N LEU A 122 -21.03 -5.28 -8.64
CA LEU A 122 -20.81 -4.91 -10.04
C LEU A 122 -20.75 -3.39 -10.22
N GLU A 123 -21.66 -2.62 -9.62
CA GLU A 123 -21.65 -1.16 -9.68
C GLU A 123 -20.36 -0.56 -9.11
N VAL A 124 -19.85 -1.10 -7.99
CA VAL A 124 -18.57 -0.66 -7.42
C VAL A 124 -17.40 -0.97 -8.34
N ILE A 125 -17.42 -2.11 -9.03
CA ILE A 125 -16.39 -2.48 -10.00
C ILE A 125 -16.44 -1.56 -11.22
N GLU A 126 -17.62 -1.30 -11.77
CA GLU A 126 -17.81 -0.40 -12.91
C GLU A 126 -17.37 1.02 -12.58
N LYS A 127 -17.80 1.56 -11.43
CA LYS A 127 -17.38 2.89 -11.00
C LYS A 127 -15.86 3.00 -10.85
N ARG A 128 -15.19 1.96 -10.32
CA ARG A 128 -13.72 1.92 -10.25
C ARG A 128 -13.09 1.87 -11.64
N LYS A 129 -13.66 1.13 -12.59
CA LYS A 129 -13.17 1.10 -13.97
C LYS A 129 -13.31 2.46 -14.63
N ASP A 130 -14.43 3.13 -14.46
CA ASP A 130 -14.66 4.47 -15.03
C ASP A 130 -13.70 5.50 -14.44
N GLU A 131 -13.47 5.46 -13.13
CA GLU A 131 -12.48 6.32 -12.45
C GLU A 131 -11.06 6.03 -12.97
N GLU A 132 -10.66 4.77 -13.11
CA GLU A 132 -9.36 4.38 -13.66
C GLU A 132 -9.22 4.81 -15.12
N GLN A 133 -10.26 4.64 -15.94
CA GLN A 133 -10.24 5.00 -17.35
C GLN A 133 -10.19 6.51 -17.56
N THR A 134 -10.94 7.28 -16.75
CA THR A 134 -10.88 8.75 -16.75
C THR A 134 -9.50 9.26 -16.31
N GLN A 135 -8.86 8.58 -15.36
CA GLN A 135 -7.48 8.91 -14.96
C GLN A 135 -6.47 8.62 -16.07
N ILE A 136 -6.64 7.52 -16.81
CA ILE A 136 -5.79 7.20 -17.97
C ILE A 136 -5.95 8.23 -19.09
N LEU A 137 -7.17 8.68 -19.36
CA LEU A 137 -7.45 9.64 -20.43
C LEU A 137 -6.88 11.04 -20.15
N ASN A 138 -6.69 11.42 -18.87
CA ASN A 138 -6.16 12.72 -18.47
C ASN A 138 -4.64 12.72 -18.23
N LEU A 139 -3.93 11.68 -18.68
CA LEU A 139 -2.47 11.63 -18.59
C LEU A 139 -1.84 12.57 -19.63
N PRO A 140 -0.80 13.33 -19.26
CA PRO A 140 -0.05 14.14 -20.23
C PRO A 140 0.56 13.25 -21.31
N GLU A 141 0.54 13.73 -22.57
CA GLU A 141 1.07 12.97 -23.72
C GLU A 141 2.58 12.76 -23.63
N GLU A 142 3.30 13.75 -23.10
CA GLU A 142 4.75 13.72 -22.92
C GLU A 142 5.09 13.64 -21.43
N ILE A 143 5.66 12.51 -21.01
CA ILE A 143 6.13 12.27 -19.65
C ILE A 143 7.60 11.88 -19.73
N TYR A 144 8.45 12.53 -18.94
CA TYR A 144 9.88 12.29 -18.90
C TYR A 144 10.32 11.91 -17.49
N VAL A 145 11.41 11.14 -17.39
CA VAL A 145 12.09 10.86 -16.13
C VAL A 145 13.11 11.97 -15.81
N PRO A 146 13.36 12.30 -14.53
CA PRO A 146 12.80 11.67 -13.33
C PRO A 146 11.35 12.09 -13.04
N VAL A 147 10.53 11.15 -12.57
CA VAL A 147 9.13 11.40 -12.20
C VAL A 147 8.76 10.73 -10.88
N THR A 148 8.08 11.46 -9.99
CA THR A 148 7.55 10.90 -8.74
C THR A 148 6.09 10.51 -8.92
N LEU A 149 5.78 9.23 -8.68
CA LEU A 149 4.43 8.68 -8.74
C LEU A 149 3.64 9.13 -7.50
N ARG A 150 2.80 10.16 -7.68
CA ARG A 150 2.01 10.77 -6.59
C ARG A 150 0.61 10.19 -6.44
N LEU A 151 0.11 9.44 -7.42
CA LEU A 151 -1.32 9.13 -7.52
C LEU A 151 -1.86 8.05 -6.57
N GLY A 152 -1.03 7.38 -5.75
CA GLY A 152 -1.53 6.22 -4.98
C GLY A 152 -0.77 5.84 -3.71
N SER A 153 -0.19 6.80 -2.99
CA SER A 153 0.65 6.56 -1.78
C SER A 153 1.91 5.72 -2.00
N ILE A 154 2.25 5.41 -3.26
CA ILE A 154 3.44 4.61 -3.56
C ILE A 154 4.69 5.43 -3.22
N GLY A 155 4.74 6.73 -3.54
CA GLY A 155 5.92 7.54 -3.23
C GLY A 155 7.19 7.02 -3.88
N THR A 156 7.06 6.37 -5.04
CA THR A 156 8.18 5.88 -5.84
C THR A 156 8.56 6.96 -6.85
N THR A 157 9.84 7.28 -6.91
CA THR A 157 10.42 8.17 -7.92
C THR A 157 11.21 7.36 -8.92
N ILE A 158 10.81 7.42 -10.17
CA ILE A 158 11.49 6.76 -11.29
C ILE A 158 12.60 7.71 -11.75
N TRP A 159 13.82 7.21 -11.82
CA TRP A 159 15.01 7.97 -12.25
C TRP A 159 15.43 7.62 -13.67
N ALA A 160 15.32 6.36 -14.05
CA ALA A 160 15.64 5.87 -15.38
C ALA A 160 14.70 4.74 -15.74
N LEU A 161 14.23 4.72 -16.99
CA LEU A 161 13.43 3.62 -17.50
C LEU A 161 14.29 2.43 -17.90
N GLY A 162 15.45 2.65 -18.51
CA GLY A 162 16.28 1.58 -19.07
C GLY A 162 15.92 1.30 -20.53
N GLU A 163 16.10 0.05 -20.96
CA GLU A 163 15.90 -0.41 -22.33
C GLU A 163 15.06 -1.69 -22.38
N LEU A 164 14.23 -1.84 -23.40
CA LEU A 164 13.39 -3.03 -23.57
C LEU A 164 14.15 -4.18 -24.23
N ASN A 165 13.96 -5.40 -23.72
CA ASN A 165 14.52 -6.58 -24.39
C ASN A 165 13.68 -6.96 -25.61
N THR A 166 14.21 -6.69 -26.81
CA THR A 166 13.60 -7.04 -28.10
C THR A 166 14.11 -8.36 -28.69
N GLY A 167 15.17 -8.94 -28.10
CA GLY A 167 15.89 -10.09 -28.63
C GLY A 167 15.44 -11.44 -28.07
N LYS A 168 16.38 -12.39 -28.03
CA LYS A 168 16.16 -13.72 -27.42
C LYS A 168 15.82 -13.56 -25.94
N GLY A 169 14.85 -14.33 -25.47
CA GLY A 169 14.40 -14.28 -24.07
C GLY A 169 13.44 -13.13 -23.76
N ARG A 170 12.95 -12.38 -24.76
CA ARG A 170 11.96 -11.30 -24.56
C ARG A 170 10.76 -11.75 -23.72
N SER A 171 10.25 -12.97 -23.90
CA SER A 171 9.10 -13.48 -23.14
C SER A 171 9.34 -13.57 -21.63
N ARG A 172 10.57 -13.81 -21.19
CA ARG A 172 10.95 -13.88 -19.77
C ARG A 172 11.06 -12.48 -19.16
N ALA A 173 11.24 -11.46 -19.99
CA ALA A 173 11.26 -10.07 -19.57
C ALA A 173 9.86 -9.45 -19.44
N TRP A 174 8.78 -10.21 -19.58
CA TRP A 174 7.41 -9.70 -19.42
C TRP A 174 6.83 -10.00 -18.05
N SER A 175 5.97 -9.10 -17.58
CA SER A 175 5.15 -9.33 -16.40
C SER A 175 4.29 -10.59 -16.56
N SER A 176 4.04 -11.30 -15.45
CA SER A 176 3.23 -12.51 -15.48
C SER A 176 1.76 -12.20 -15.78
N ARG A 177 1.00 -13.24 -16.16
CA ARG A 177 -0.43 -13.11 -16.50
C ARG A 177 -1.32 -12.62 -15.34
N GLY A 178 -0.85 -12.74 -14.10
CA GLY A 178 -1.58 -12.30 -12.90
C GLY A 178 -1.33 -10.84 -12.50
N CYS A 179 -0.45 -10.12 -13.22
CA CYS A 179 -0.22 -8.70 -12.96
C CYS A 179 -1.40 -7.85 -13.44
N LYS A 180 -1.70 -6.75 -12.73
CA LYS A 180 -2.78 -5.81 -13.10
C LYS A 180 -2.60 -5.27 -14.52
N TYR A 181 -1.36 -4.91 -14.87
CA TYR A 181 -0.98 -4.45 -16.18
C TYR A 181 0.05 -5.40 -16.77
N LYS A 182 -0.12 -5.75 -18.05
CA LYS A 182 0.83 -6.58 -18.78
C LYS A 182 1.85 -5.68 -19.49
N HIS A 183 3.12 -5.78 -19.10
CA HIS A 183 4.18 -4.90 -19.61
C HIS A 183 5.54 -5.62 -19.61
N PRO A 184 6.48 -5.22 -20.47
CA PRO A 184 7.87 -5.62 -20.37
C PRO A 184 8.57 -4.92 -19.20
N TYR A 185 9.52 -5.61 -18.59
CA TYR A 185 10.43 -5.08 -17.58
C TYR A 185 11.68 -4.55 -18.28
N PRO A 186 11.91 -3.23 -18.29
CA PRO A 186 13.09 -2.69 -18.95
C PRO A 186 14.36 -2.96 -18.14
N ILE A 187 15.45 -3.29 -18.82
CA ILE A 187 16.78 -3.48 -18.25
C ILE A 187 17.45 -2.13 -18.04
N GLY A 188 18.03 -1.89 -16.88
CA GLY A 188 18.57 -0.57 -16.49
C GLY A 188 17.54 0.34 -15.83
N TYR A 189 16.31 -0.15 -15.61
CA TYR A 189 15.30 0.55 -14.81
C TYR A 189 15.87 0.91 -13.44
N ARG A 190 15.63 2.14 -12.99
CA ARG A 190 16.06 2.65 -11.69
C ARG A 190 14.99 3.52 -11.06
N ALA A 191 14.66 3.23 -9.81
CA ALA A 191 13.71 4.01 -9.03
C ALA A 191 14.12 4.07 -7.55
N THR A 192 13.56 5.02 -6.81
CA THR A 192 13.70 5.10 -5.34
C THR A 192 12.35 5.14 -4.67
N LYS A 193 12.23 4.53 -3.50
CA LYS A 193 10.98 4.56 -2.70
C LYS A 193 11.32 4.73 -1.23
N SER A 194 10.60 5.63 -0.58
CA SER A 194 10.65 5.74 0.89
C SER A 194 9.63 4.78 1.51
N HIS A 195 10.09 3.91 2.40
CA HIS A 195 9.25 2.92 3.08
C HIS A 195 9.74 2.66 4.50
N PHE A 196 8.85 2.74 5.49
CA PHE A 196 9.18 2.59 6.92
C PHE A 196 10.36 3.49 7.38
N GLY A 197 10.44 4.71 6.86
CA GLY A 197 11.49 5.68 7.19
C GLY A 197 12.87 5.34 6.62
N ASN A 198 12.96 4.38 5.68
CA ASN A 198 14.16 4.07 4.94
C ASN A 198 13.95 4.38 3.45
N ASP A 199 14.99 4.85 2.79
CA ASP A 199 14.99 5.08 1.35
C ASP A 199 15.68 3.91 0.65
N TYR A 200 14.91 3.24 -0.20
CA TYR A 200 15.36 2.10 -0.99
C TYR A 200 15.63 2.55 -2.41
N THR A 201 16.78 2.17 -2.95
CA THR A 201 17.05 2.26 -4.39
C THR A 201 16.71 0.91 -5.02
N MET A 202 15.94 0.92 -6.08
CA MET A 202 15.51 -0.26 -6.81
C MET A 202 16.07 -0.21 -8.22
N GLY A 203 16.35 -1.37 -8.79
CA GLY A 203 16.70 -1.45 -10.19
C GLY A 203 16.50 -2.81 -10.82
N ILE A 204 16.60 -2.85 -12.14
CA ILE A 204 16.48 -4.08 -12.93
C ILE A 204 17.75 -4.23 -13.76
N THR A 205 18.41 -5.36 -13.65
CA THR A 205 19.61 -5.69 -14.43
C THR A 205 19.36 -6.90 -15.32
N ALA A 206 20.13 -7.04 -16.39
CA ALA A 206 20.09 -8.25 -17.21
C ALA A 206 20.62 -9.44 -16.40
N GLY A 207 19.93 -10.57 -16.50
CA GLY A 207 20.37 -11.86 -16.00
C GLY A 207 20.22 -12.94 -17.07
N GLU A 208 20.84 -14.09 -16.83
CA GLU A 208 20.86 -15.23 -17.77
C GLU A 208 19.44 -15.77 -18.06
N ASP A 209 18.60 -15.85 -17.02
CA ASP A 209 17.23 -16.33 -17.12
C ASP A 209 16.17 -15.23 -17.20
N GLY A 210 16.58 -13.99 -17.52
CA GLY A 210 15.69 -12.83 -17.62
C GLY A 210 16.07 -11.71 -16.66
N PRO A 211 15.17 -10.76 -16.40
CA PRO A 211 15.47 -9.59 -15.57
C PRO A 211 15.73 -9.99 -14.11
N VAL A 212 16.78 -9.44 -13.53
CA VAL A 212 17.11 -9.55 -12.10
C VAL A 212 16.71 -8.24 -11.42
N PHE A 213 15.81 -8.35 -10.47
CA PHE A 213 15.30 -7.24 -9.69
C PHE A 213 16.20 -7.04 -8.48
N THR A 214 16.54 -5.79 -8.18
CA THR A 214 17.43 -5.45 -7.06
C THR A 214 16.80 -4.37 -6.19
N VAL A 215 16.96 -4.52 -4.88
CA VAL A 215 16.61 -3.51 -3.88
C VAL A 215 17.86 -3.26 -3.05
N GLN A 216 18.24 -2.01 -2.89
CA GLN A 216 19.40 -1.59 -2.15
C GLN A 216 18.99 -0.61 -1.05
N HIS A 217 19.54 -0.81 0.14
CA HIS A 217 19.45 0.14 1.24
C HIS A 217 20.81 0.21 1.94
N LYS A 218 21.39 1.41 1.98
CA LYS A 218 22.76 1.65 2.48
C LYS A 218 23.76 0.79 1.67
N SER A 219 24.43 -0.16 2.33
CA SER A 219 25.43 -1.07 1.73
C SER A 219 24.90 -2.48 1.44
N ILE A 220 23.62 -2.74 1.70
CA ILE A 220 23.03 -4.07 1.51
C ILE A 220 22.17 -4.03 0.24
N THR A 221 22.40 -5.01 -0.63
CA THR A 221 21.61 -5.25 -1.83
C THR A 221 20.96 -6.63 -1.75
N TRP A 222 19.67 -6.67 -2.03
CA TRP A 222 18.88 -7.89 -2.20
C TRP A 222 18.51 -8.03 -3.67
N SER A 223 18.48 -9.27 -4.16
CA SER A 223 18.23 -9.55 -5.57
C SER A 223 17.29 -10.74 -5.75
N GLY A 224 16.52 -10.76 -6.83
CA GLY A 224 15.76 -11.94 -7.20
C GLY A 224 15.14 -11.85 -8.59
N ASN A 225 14.63 -12.97 -9.09
CA ASN A 225 14.09 -13.09 -10.46
C ASN A 225 12.64 -12.58 -10.57
N THR A 226 12.06 -12.10 -9.47
CA THR A 226 10.73 -11.50 -9.45
C THR A 226 10.78 -10.16 -8.70
N PRO A 227 9.92 -9.19 -9.03
CA PRO A 227 9.94 -7.88 -8.36
C PRO A 227 9.64 -7.97 -6.86
N THR A 228 8.93 -9.01 -6.42
CA THR A 228 8.56 -9.19 -5.01
C THR A 228 9.70 -9.79 -4.17
N ALA A 229 10.52 -10.69 -4.75
CA ALA A 229 11.58 -11.39 -4.03
C ALA A 229 12.55 -10.48 -3.26
N PRO A 230 13.24 -9.50 -3.89
CA PRO A 230 14.22 -8.67 -3.17
C PRO A 230 13.55 -7.77 -2.12
N TRP A 231 12.30 -7.37 -2.34
CA TRP A 231 11.52 -6.60 -1.38
C TRP A 231 11.10 -7.41 -0.15
N THR A 232 10.70 -8.67 -0.34
CA THR A 232 10.41 -9.60 0.77
C THR A 232 11.63 -9.73 1.68
N GLU A 233 12.81 -9.95 1.11
CA GLU A 233 14.05 -10.05 1.89
C GLU A 233 14.42 -8.72 2.58
N ALA A 234 14.26 -7.60 1.89
CA ALA A 234 14.48 -6.27 2.46
C ALA A 234 13.55 -6.01 3.65
N CYS A 235 12.26 -6.36 3.54
CA CYS A 235 11.28 -6.21 4.60
C CYS A 235 11.56 -7.13 5.80
N ILE A 236 11.94 -8.39 5.56
CA ILE A 236 12.32 -9.34 6.61
C ILE A 236 13.53 -8.84 7.41
N LYS A 237 14.54 -8.29 6.74
CA LYS A 237 15.74 -7.73 7.41
C LYS A 237 15.48 -6.38 8.09
N SER A 238 14.37 -5.72 7.76
CA SER A 238 13.93 -4.48 8.40
C SER A 238 12.95 -4.75 9.55
N LYS A 239 12.55 -3.71 10.28
CA LYS A 239 11.56 -3.82 11.38
C LYS A 239 10.11 -4.04 10.89
N SER A 240 9.90 -4.38 9.61
CA SER A 240 8.57 -4.47 8.99
C SER A 240 8.21 -5.86 8.45
N SER A 241 8.73 -6.92 9.07
CA SER A 241 8.59 -8.31 8.62
C SER A 241 7.14 -8.82 8.48
N SER A 242 6.16 -8.19 9.14
CA SER A 242 4.74 -8.55 9.06
C SER A 242 3.97 -7.88 7.91
N THR A 243 4.62 -7.01 7.13
CA THR A 243 3.93 -6.22 6.10
C THR A 243 3.73 -7.03 4.84
N ARG A 244 2.53 -6.97 4.26
CA ARG A 244 2.28 -7.51 2.91
C ARG A 244 3.02 -6.67 1.88
N VAL A 245 3.86 -7.32 1.08
CA VAL A 245 4.67 -6.65 0.07
C VAL A 245 4.17 -6.99 -1.34
N SER A 246 4.01 -5.97 -2.17
CA SER A 246 3.76 -6.12 -3.60
C SER A 246 4.92 -5.48 -4.35
N GLY A 247 5.78 -6.33 -4.93
CA GLY A 247 6.92 -5.89 -5.73
C GLY A 247 6.51 -4.96 -6.88
N PRO A 248 5.58 -5.36 -7.77
CA PRO A 248 5.13 -4.51 -8.88
C PRO A 248 4.59 -3.15 -8.41
N LEU A 249 3.90 -3.10 -7.27
CA LEU A 249 3.43 -1.85 -6.69
C LEU A 249 4.61 -0.97 -6.25
N PHE A 250 5.59 -1.54 -5.56
CA PHE A 250 6.71 -0.76 -5.02
C PHE A 250 7.66 -0.26 -6.10
N TYR A 251 7.87 -1.04 -7.15
CA TYR A 251 8.59 -0.57 -8.34
C TYR A 251 7.79 0.44 -9.18
N GLY A 252 6.51 0.69 -8.87
CA GLY A 252 5.70 1.66 -9.62
C GLY A 252 5.06 1.10 -10.90
N PHE A 253 5.22 -0.19 -11.20
CA PHE A 253 4.60 -0.86 -12.34
C PHE A 253 3.08 -1.07 -12.20
N SER A 254 2.51 -0.70 -11.06
CA SER A 254 1.05 -0.64 -10.86
C SER A 254 0.48 0.76 -11.11
N ASP A 255 1.30 1.72 -11.54
CA ASP A 255 0.87 3.08 -11.82
C ASP A 255 0.70 3.30 -13.34
N PRO A 256 -0.44 3.87 -13.80
CA PRO A 256 -0.67 4.17 -15.20
C PRO A 256 0.40 5.07 -15.85
N ILE A 257 1.02 5.98 -15.10
CA ILE A 257 2.12 6.83 -15.60
C ILE A 257 3.29 5.95 -16.03
N THR A 258 3.65 4.96 -15.22
CA THR A 258 4.73 4.02 -15.55
C THR A 258 4.39 3.20 -16.78
N MET A 259 3.13 2.76 -16.91
CA MET A 259 2.69 2.02 -18.10
C MET A 259 2.82 2.87 -19.36
N ARG A 260 2.35 4.12 -19.30
CA ARG A 260 2.46 5.06 -20.42
C ARG A 260 3.90 5.33 -20.81
N LEU A 261 4.78 5.50 -19.82
CA LEU A 261 6.21 5.66 -20.04
C LEU A 261 6.82 4.46 -20.78
N ILE A 262 6.47 3.24 -20.37
CA ILE A 262 6.98 2.00 -20.99
C ILE A 262 6.43 1.80 -22.39
N GLU A 263 5.13 2.08 -22.61
CA GLU A 263 4.48 2.00 -23.93
C GLU A 263 5.12 2.93 -24.96
N ASN A 264 5.60 4.09 -24.51
CA ASN A 264 6.26 5.08 -25.35
C ASN A 264 7.75 4.79 -25.58
N MET A 265 8.33 3.75 -24.98
CA MET A 265 9.73 3.39 -25.19
C MET A 265 9.95 2.79 -26.58
N GLU A 266 11.14 3.05 -27.13
CA GLU A 266 11.59 2.39 -28.35
C GLU A 266 11.64 0.87 -28.16
N GLY A 267 11.22 0.13 -29.18
CA GLY A 267 11.19 -1.33 -29.13
C GLY A 267 9.99 -1.93 -28.39
N TYR A 268 9.04 -1.13 -27.87
CA TYR A 268 7.86 -1.68 -27.17
C TYR A 268 7.08 -2.69 -28.02
N LYS A 269 6.74 -2.32 -29.26
CA LYS A 269 6.07 -3.21 -30.22
C LYS A 269 6.89 -4.47 -30.56
N GLN A 270 8.22 -4.35 -30.62
CA GLN A 270 9.13 -5.45 -30.94
C GLN A 270 9.33 -6.41 -29.75
N SER A 271 9.28 -5.86 -28.53
CA SER A 271 9.31 -6.63 -27.30
C SER A 271 8.02 -7.43 -27.09
N GLY A 272 6.94 -7.01 -27.75
CA GLY A 272 5.63 -7.68 -27.80
C GLY A 272 5.76 -9.18 -28.02
N LEU A 273 5.06 -9.95 -27.17
CA LEU A 273 4.75 -11.33 -27.49
C LEU A 273 3.82 -11.30 -28.71
N SER A 274 4.19 -11.98 -29.80
CA SER A 274 3.24 -12.27 -30.87
C SER A 274 2.06 -13.00 -30.25
N GLU A 275 0.85 -12.44 -30.41
CA GLU A 275 -0.39 -13.06 -29.96
C GLU A 275 -0.57 -14.46 -30.56
#